data_AF-A0A945KCM8-F1
#
_entry.id   AF-A0A945KCM8-F1
#
_cell.length_a   1.000
_cell.length_b   1.000
_cell.length_c   1.000
_cell.angle_alpha   90.00
_cell.angle_beta   90.00
_cell.angle_gamma   90.00
#
_symmetry.space_group_name_H-M   'P 1'
#
loop_
_entity.id
_entity.type
_entity.pdbx_description
1 polymer ?
#
loop_
_entity_poly.entity_id
_entity_poly.type
_entity_poly.pdbx_seq_one_letter_code
_entity_poly.pdbx_strand_id
1 'polypeptide(L)'
;MAPAPLTPHIENAEEFLSHCHRRRYPAKSTIIYAGDQGDILYYIIKGSVTVMIEDDSDGKEIILAYLNPGDFFGEMGLFDQ
;
A
#
# COMPACT_ATOMS: atom_id res chain seq x y z
N MET A 1 9.30 9.64 10.11
CA MET A 1 8.85 8.38 10.74
C MET A 1 7.72 7.87 9.87
N ALA A 2 7.87 6.71 9.22
CA ALA A 2 6.80 6.19 8.38
C ALA A 2 5.57 5.87 9.25
N PRO A 3 4.35 6.22 8.83
CA PRO A 3 3.17 5.82 9.59
C PRO A 3 3.11 4.30 9.64
N ALA A 4 2.66 3.79 10.78
CA ALA A 4 2.43 2.36 10.94
C ALA A 4 1.37 1.91 9.92
N PRO A 5 1.50 0.70 9.34
CA PRO A 5 0.48 0.15 8.45
C PRO A 5 -0.88 0.19 9.11
N LEU A 6 -1.90 0.56 8.34
CA LEU A 6 -3.29 0.33 8.75
C LEU A 6 -3.55 -1.17 8.59
N THR A 7 -3.60 -1.89 9.71
CA THR A 7 -4.05 -3.28 9.79
C THR A 7 -5.43 -3.32 10.47
N PRO A 8 -6.50 -2.83 9.81
CA PRO A 8 -7.81 -2.83 10.42
C PRO A 8 -8.34 -4.27 10.52
N HIS A 9 -8.99 -4.56 11.64
CA HIS A 9 -9.81 -5.75 11.74
C HIS A 9 -11.13 -5.50 10.99
N ILE A 10 -11.23 -5.96 9.75
CA ILE A 10 -12.46 -5.88 8.96
C ILE A 10 -13.32 -7.09 9.28
N GLU A 11 -14.40 -6.87 10.03
CA GLU A 11 -15.46 -7.86 10.17
C GLU A 11 -16.08 -8.14 8.79
N ASN A 12 -16.13 -9.43 8.42
CA ASN A 12 -16.62 -9.88 7.12
C ASN A 12 -15.89 -9.28 5.90
N ALA A 13 -14.55 -9.39 5.87
CA ALA A 13 -13.72 -8.89 4.78
C ALA A 13 -14.17 -9.33 3.37
N GLU A 14 -14.82 -10.50 3.23
CA GLU A 14 -15.33 -10.97 1.94
C GLU A 14 -16.41 -10.04 1.35
N GLU A 15 -17.30 -9.49 2.19
CA GLU A 15 -18.35 -8.57 1.77
C GLU A 15 -17.74 -7.24 1.31
N PHE A 16 -16.82 -6.67 2.09
CA PHE A 16 -16.05 -5.48 1.68
C PHE A 16 -15.34 -5.71 0.34
N LEU A 17 -14.64 -6.84 0.21
CA LEU A 17 -13.91 -7.19 -1.01
C LEU A 17 -14.82 -7.41 -2.22
N SER A 18 -16.11 -7.70 -2.03
CA SER A 18 -17.09 -7.83 -3.12
C SER A 18 -17.38 -6.50 -3.82
N HIS A 19 -17.14 -5.38 -3.14
CA HIS A 19 -17.28 -4.02 -3.68
C HIS A 19 -15.97 -3.47 -4.28
N CYS A 20 -14.88 -4.25 -4.27
CA CYS A 20 -13.56 -3.83 -4.73
C CYS A 20 -13.17 -4.44 -6.09
N HIS A 21 -12.22 -3.79 -6.77
CA HIS A 21 -11.58 -4.35 -7.96
C HIS A 21 -10.33 -5.15 -7.59
N ARG A 22 -10.28 -6.42 -8.00
CA ARG A 22 -9.11 -7.27 -7.80
C ARG A 22 -8.05 -7.00 -8.88
N ARG A 23 -6.82 -6.70 -8.43
CA ARG A 23 -5.65 -6.56 -9.30
C ARG A 23 -4.57 -7.55 -8.88
N ARG A 24 -3.79 -8.04 -9.84
CA ARG A 24 -2.66 -8.95 -9.60
C ARG A 24 -1.41 -8.38 -10.23
N TYR A 25 -0.36 -8.29 -9.44
CA TYR A 25 0.94 -7.78 -9.86
C TYR A 25 1.96 -8.93 -9.81
N PRO A 26 2.83 -9.08 -10.83
CA PRO A 26 4.01 -9.93 -10.72
C PRO A 26 4.94 -9.47 -9.59
N ALA A 27 5.77 -10.38 -9.08
CA ALA A 27 6.80 -10.02 -8.10
C ALA A 27 7.70 -8.90 -8.64
N LYS A 28 8.10 -7.98 -7.74
CA LYS A 28 8.93 -6.80 -8.04
C LYS A 28 8.27 -5.75 -8.96
N SER A 29 6.95 -5.78 -9.11
CA SER A 29 6.24 -4.70 -9.80
C SER A 29 6.10 -3.48 -8.90
N THR A 30 6.32 -2.29 -9.45
CA THR A 30 5.90 -1.04 -8.81
C THR A 30 4.39 -0.90 -8.95
N ILE A 31 3.69 -0.68 -7.83
CA ILE A 31 2.23 -0.59 -7.81
C ILE A 31 1.77 0.88 -7.93
N ILE A 32 2.41 1.78 -7.16
CA ILE A 32 2.18 3.23 -7.14
C ILE A 32 3.51 3.95 -6.90
N TYR A 33 3.60 5.22 -7.29
CA TYR A 33 4.72 6.11 -6.98
C TYR A 33 4.34 7.15 -5.93
N ALA A 34 5.33 7.63 -5.17
CA ALA A 34 5.13 8.78 -4.30
C ALA A 34 4.82 10.02 -5.15
N GLY A 35 3.78 10.76 -4.78
CA GLY A 35 3.31 11.92 -5.53
C GLY A 35 2.30 11.61 -6.64
N ASP A 36 1.97 10.34 -6.88
CA ASP A 36 0.81 9.98 -7.72
C ASP A 36 -0.48 10.54 -7.12
N GLN A 37 -1.45 10.87 -7.97
CA GLN A 37 -2.79 11.25 -7.53
C GLN A 37 -3.40 10.07 -6.77
N GLY A 38 -3.52 10.18 -5.44
CA GLY A 38 -3.98 9.08 -4.61
C GLY A 38 -5.49 9.06 -4.46
N ASP A 39 -6.18 8.51 -5.45
CA ASP A 39 -7.63 8.29 -5.41
C ASP A 39 -8.00 6.81 -5.13
N ILE A 40 -7.01 5.94 -4.96
CA ILE A 40 -7.19 4.49 -4.77
C ILE A 40 -6.52 4.04 -3.46
N LEU A 41 -7.33 3.38 -2.63
CA LEU A 41 -6.87 2.62 -1.45
C LEU A 41 -6.72 1.14 -1.81
N TYR A 42 -5.57 0.54 -1.47
CA TYR A 42 -5.27 -0.84 -1.76
C TYR A 42 -5.31 -1.71 -0.52
N TYR A 43 -5.86 -2.92 -0.64
CA TYR A 43 -5.87 -3.96 0.39
C TYR A 43 -5.11 -5.20 -0.08
N ILE A 44 -4.18 -5.70 0.74
CA ILE A 44 -3.36 -6.86 0.39
C ILE A 44 -4.13 -8.15 0.73
N ILE A 45 -4.61 -8.85 -0.30
CA ILE A 45 -5.25 -10.18 -0.14
C ILE A 45 -4.21 -11.29 -0.01
N LYS A 46 -3.11 -11.21 -0.78
CA LYS A 46 -2.04 -12.22 -0.82
C LYS A 46 -0.74 -11.62 -1.34
N GLY A 47 0.38 -12.01 -0.74
CA GLY A 47 1.72 -11.54 -1.07
C GLY A 47 2.20 -10.50 -0.07
N SER A 48 3.27 -9.79 -0.41
CA SER A 48 3.83 -8.71 0.40
C SER A 48 4.18 -7.51 -0.48
N VAL A 49 4.16 -6.33 0.11
CA VAL A 49 4.52 -5.06 -0.53
C VAL A 49 5.57 -4.37 0.32
N THR A 50 6.58 -3.80 -0.32
CA THR A 50 7.59 -2.98 0.36
C THR A 50 7.34 -1.52 0.01
N VAL A 51 7.26 -0.67 1.03
CA VAL A 51 7.18 0.79 0.85
C VAL A 51 8.60 1.35 0.95
N MET A 52 9.02 2.09 -0.06
CA MET A 52 10.38 2.63 -0.17
C MET A 52 10.32 4.07 -0.67
N ILE A 53 11.32 4.86 -0.31
CA ILE A 53 11.58 6.17 -0.90
C ILE A 53 12.99 6.18 -1.48
N GLU A 54 13.19 6.92 -2.57
CA GLU A 54 14.51 7.21 -3.09
C GLU A 54 15.04 8.49 -2.42
N ASP A 55 16.28 8.44 -1.95
CA ASP A 55 17.01 9.64 -1.53
C ASP A 55 17.49 10.39 -2.78
N ASP A 56 16.93 11.57 -3.03
CA ASP A 56 17.25 12.45 -4.18
C ASP A 56 18.76 12.78 -4.29
N SER A 57 19.52 12.66 -3.20
CA SER A 57 20.93 13.06 -3.16
C SER A 57 21.94 11.95 -3.54
N ASP A 58 21.59 10.68 -3.33
CA ASP A 58 22.53 9.55 -3.50
C ASP A 58 21.88 8.33 -4.18
N GLY A 59 20.62 8.44 -4.62
CA GLY A 59 19.86 7.35 -5.27
C GLY A 59 19.66 6.13 -4.37
N LYS A 60 19.80 6.28 -3.06
CA LYS A 60 19.64 5.20 -2.09
C LYS A 60 18.16 4.95 -1.84
N GLU A 61 17.74 3.71 -2.02
CA GLU A 61 16.42 3.25 -1.62
C GLU A 61 16.37 3.02 -0.10
N ILE A 62 15.50 3.74 0.58
CA ILE A 62 15.24 3.57 2.02
C ILE A 62 13.91 2.84 2.16
N ILE A 63 13.96 1.64 2.72
CA ILE A 63 12.77 0.86 3.06
C ILE A 63 12.11 1.46 4.30
N LEU A 64 10.85 1.87 4.14
CA LEU A 64 10.05 2.47 5.20
C LEU A 64 9.19 1.43 5.93
N ALA A 65 8.60 0.50 5.19
CA ALA A 65 7.70 -0.52 5.75
C ALA A 65 7.65 -1.77 4.87
N TYR A 66 7.33 -2.90 5.52
CA TYR A 66 6.93 -4.13 4.86
C TYR A 66 5.47 -4.42 5.22
N LEU A 67 4.65 -4.61 4.21
CA LEU A 67 3.22 -4.83 4.32
C LEU A 67 2.87 -6.26 3.91
N ASN A 68 1.92 -6.84 4.61
CA ASN A 68 1.52 -8.24 4.53
C ASN A 68 0.01 -8.34 4.25
N PRO A 69 -0.52 -9.56 4.01
CA PRO A 69 -1.95 -9.72 3.82
C PRO A 69 -2.74 -9.19 5.01
N GLY A 70 -3.78 -8.40 4.73
CA GLY A 70 -4.55 -7.66 5.74
C GLY A 70 -4.19 -6.19 5.88
N ASP A 71 -3.03 -5.76 5.36
CA ASP A 71 -2.62 -4.37 5.41
C ASP A 71 -3.20 -3.55 4.25
N PHE A 72 -3.45 -2.27 4.54
CA PHE A 72 -3.76 -1.25 3.55
C PHE A 72 -2.53 -0.42 3.16
N PHE A 73 -2.54 0.11 1.93
CA PHE A 73 -1.62 1.15 1.49
C PHE A 73 -2.25 2.09 0.45
N GLY A 74 -1.64 3.26 0.24
CA GLY A 74 -2.16 4.30 -0.65
C GLY A 74 -3.20 5.21 0.02
N GLU A 75 -3.40 5.04 1.32
CA GLU A 75 -4.30 5.81 2.17
C GLU A 75 -3.95 7.29 2.24
N MET A 76 -2.65 7.63 2.12
CA MET A 76 -2.16 9.02 2.24
C MET A 76 -2.75 9.99 1.22
N GLY A 77 -3.09 9.53 0.02
CA GLY A 77 -3.72 10.40 -0.97
C GLY A 77 -5.24 10.51 -0.81
N LEU A 78 -5.86 9.56 -0.09
CA LEU A 78 -7.30 9.52 0.12
C LEU A 78 -7.72 10.24 1.40
N PHE A 79 -6.89 10.19 2.44
CA PHE A 79 -7.12 10.83 3.73
C PHE A 79 -6.11 11.95 3.93
N ASP A 80 -6.51 13.19 3.64
CA ASP A 80 -5.74 14.37 4.06
C ASP A 80 -5.70 14.39 5.61
N GLN A 81 -4.50 14.36 6.18
CA GLN A 81 -4.25 14.76 7.57
C GLN A 81 -3.58 16.11 7.64
#